data_AF-A0A7C2LX01-F1
#
_entry.id   AF-A0A7C2LX01-F1
#
_cell.length_a   1.000
_cell.length_b   1.000
_cell.length_c   1.000
_cell.angle_alpha   90.00
_cell.angle_beta   90.00
_cell.angle_gamma   90.00
#
_symmetry.space_group_name_H-M   'P 1'
#
loop_
_entity.id
_entity.type
_entity.pdbx_description
1 polymer ?
#
loop_
_entity_poly.entity_id
_entity_poly.type
_entity_poly.pdbx_seq_one_letter_code
_entity_poly.pdbx_strand_id
1 'polypeptide(L)'
;MATLKRRTEFQRVRKGARWATPAFVLEARARGEGQDEHAAGTPRFGFTVTRQVGKAVERNRIRRRLKAAVREAGLSHARSDFDYVLIARRPALTSAYQVLAASLVEALRRVHRPAGRGR
;
A
#
# COMPACT_ATOMS: atom_id res chain seq x y z
N MET A 1 -7.26 -6.19 9.41
CA MET A 1 -6.98 -5.07 8.49
C MET A 1 -8.19 -4.81 7.61
N ALA A 2 -8.56 -3.55 7.43
CA ALA A 2 -9.62 -3.17 6.50
C ALA A 2 -9.05 -3.04 5.08
N THR A 3 -9.86 -3.34 4.05
CA THR A 3 -9.43 -3.28 2.64
C THR A 3 -10.26 -2.25 1.89
N LEU A 4 -9.61 -1.42 1.06
CA LEU A 4 -10.29 -0.48 0.17
C LEU A 4 -11.01 -1.25 -0.94
N LYS A 5 -12.28 -0.92 -1.19
CA LYS A 5 -13.14 -1.64 -2.14
C LYS A 5 -13.64 -0.77 -3.28
N ARG A 6 -13.93 0.51 -3.01
CA ARG A 6 -14.57 1.43 -3.95
C ARG A 6 -13.54 2.17 -4.77
N ARG A 7 -13.76 2.30 -6.09
CA ARG A 7 -12.85 3.03 -7.00
C ARG A 7 -12.58 4.46 -6.54
N THR A 8 -13.57 5.13 -5.97
CA THR A 8 -13.45 6.49 -5.41
C THR A 8 -12.43 6.57 -4.27
N GLU A 9 -12.32 5.54 -3.44
CA GLU A 9 -11.33 5.45 -2.36
C GLU A 9 -9.90 5.38 -2.95
N PHE A 10 -9.69 4.51 -3.94
CA PHE A 10 -8.39 4.41 -4.63
C PHE A 10 -7.97 5.73 -5.30
N GLN A 11 -8.91 6.45 -5.92
CA GLN A 11 -8.62 7.74 -6.56
C GLN A 11 -8.24 8.83 -5.55
N ARG A 12 -8.80 8.81 -4.34
CA ARG A 12 -8.45 9.76 -3.29
C ARG A 12 -7.01 9.55 -2.83
N VAL A 13 -6.61 8.30 -2.57
CA VAL A 13 -5.25 7.97 -2.09
C VAL A 13 -4.17 8.37 -3.09
N ARG A 14 -4.44 8.26 -4.40
CA ARG A 14 -3.52 8.69 -5.47
C ARG A 14 -3.06 10.15 -5.39
N LYS A 15 -3.85 11.03 -4.77
CA LYS A 15 -3.51 12.44 -4.58
C LYS A 15 -2.74 12.70 -3.27
N GLY A 16 -2.32 11.65 -2.57
CA GLY A 16 -1.61 11.72 -1.30
C GLY A 16 -0.09 11.66 -1.44
N ALA A 17 0.57 11.35 -0.32
CA ALA A 17 1.99 11.07 -0.29
C ALA A 17 2.29 9.75 -1.00
N ARG A 18 3.47 9.64 -1.60
CA ARG A 18 3.89 8.42 -2.31
C ARG A 18 5.35 8.07 -2.04
N TRP A 19 5.63 6.79 -1.95
CA TRP A 19 6.98 6.26 -1.87
C TRP A 19 7.16 5.12 -2.88
N ALA A 20 8.16 5.23 -3.74
CA ALA A 20 8.45 4.21 -4.74
C ALA A 20 9.52 3.24 -4.23
N THR A 21 9.28 1.95 -4.41
CA THR A 21 10.25 0.88 -4.23
C THR A 21 10.43 0.13 -5.55
N PRO A 22 11.47 -0.71 -5.71
CA PRO A 22 11.63 -1.54 -6.90
C PRO A 22 10.43 -2.48 -7.13
N ALA A 23 9.85 -3.02 -6.05
CA ALA A 23 8.77 -4.01 -6.11
C ALA A 23 7.37 -3.42 -6.15
N PHE A 24 7.14 -2.23 -5.59
CA PHE A 24 5.83 -1.59 -5.56
C PHE A 24 5.94 -0.09 -5.30
N VAL A 25 4.87 0.66 -5.56
CA VAL A 25 4.70 2.03 -5.09
C VAL A 25 3.67 2.02 -3.96
N LEU A 26 3.98 2.66 -2.85
CA LEU A 26 3.05 2.91 -1.76
C LEU A 26 2.51 4.33 -1.90
N GLU A 27 1.20 4.45 -2.05
CA GLU A 27 0.49 5.73 -1.94
C GLU A 27 -0.23 5.75 -0.59
N ALA A 28 -0.21 6.89 0.10
CA ALA A 28 -0.84 7.05 1.39
C ALA A 28 -1.53 8.41 1.50
N ARG A 29 -2.70 8.44 2.12
CA ARG A 29 -3.44 9.68 2.39
C ARG A 29 -4.13 9.60 3.74
N ALA A 30 -4.05 10.70 4.48
CA ALA A 30 -4.84 10.86 5.70
C ALA A 30 -6.33 10.86 5.36
N ARG A 31 -7.14 10.11 6.12
CA ARG A 31 -8.59 10.19 6.04
C ARG A 31 -9.04 11.48 6.71
N GLY A 32 -9.90 12.24 6.05
CA GLY A 32 -10.52 13.42 6.65
C GLY A 32 -11.61 13.01 7.63
N GLU A 33 -11.94 13.91 8.55
CA GLU A 33 -13.03 13.74 9.51
C GLU A 33 -14.37 13.43 8.81
N GLY A 34 -15.19 12.56 9.40
CA GLY A 34 -16.47 12.11 8.85
C GLY A 34 -16.38 11.02 7.76
N GLN A 35 -15.18 10.53 7.41
CA GLN A 35 -15.02 9.48 6.41
C GLN A 35 -15.10 8.09 7.04
N ASP A 36 -16.28 7.47 6.92
CA ASP A 36 -16.63 6.11 7.34
C ASP A 36 -16.29 5.80 8.83
N GLU A 37 -17.21 6.17 9.73
CA GLU A 37 -17.16 5.88 11.17
C GLU A 37 -16.89 4.39 11.48
N HIS A 38 -17.37 3.49 10.62
CA HIS A 38 -17.18 2.03 10.71
C HIS A 38 -15.73 1.54 10.52
N ALA A 39 -14.77 2.42 10.19
CA ALA A 39 -13.35 2.10 10.24
C ALA A 39 -12.51 3.14 10.99
N ALA A 40 -13.14 3.88 11.91
CA ALA A 40 -12.42 4.67 12.87
C ALA A 40 -11.38 3.77 13.58
N GLY A 41 -10.11 4.19 13.59
CA GLY A 41 -9.05 3.48 14.29
C GLY A 41 -8.39 2.29 13.58
N THR A 42 -8.75 1.93 12.34
CA THR A 42 -8.06 0.84 11.60
C THR A 42 -7.42 1.33 10.29
N PRO A 43 -6.13 1.02 10.01
CA PRO A 43 -5.52 1.33 8.72
C PRO A 43 -6.18 0.52 7.59
N ARG A 44 -6.42 1.17 6.45
CA ARG A 44 -7.03 0.52 5.27
C ARG A 44 -5.99 0.34 4.17
N PHE A 45 -6.02 -0.81 3.52
CA PHE A 45 -5.09 -1.14 2.44
C PHE A 45 -5.83 -1.50 1.15
N GLY A 46 -5.43 -0.87 0.06
CA GLY A 46 -5.79 -1.23 -1.31
C GLY A 46 -4.61 -1.87 -2.03
N PHE A 47 -4.89 -2.81 -2.94
CA PHE A 47 -3.86 -3.46 -3.75
C PHE A 47 -4.20 -3.29 -5.22
N THR A 48 -3.32 -2.65 -5.97
CA THR A 48 -3.44 -2.49 -7.42
C THR A 48 -2.36 -3.32 -8.09
N VAL A 49 -2.76 -4.29 -8.93
CA VAL A 49 -1.85 -5.08 -9.75
C VAL A 49 -2.33 -4.97 -11.19
N THR A 50 -1.58 -4.25 -12.03
CA THR A 50 -1.98 -4.00 -13.42
C THR A 50 -1.78 -5.25 -14.28
N ARG A 51 -2.46 -5.31 -15.43
CA ARG A 51 -2.29 -6.41 -16.40
C ARG A 51 -0.87 -6.50 -16.96
N GLN A 52 -0.14 -5.39 -17.00
CA GLN A 52 1.25 -5.32 -17.47
C GLN A 52 2.23 -6.09 -16.58
N VAL A 53 1.90 -6.30 -15.31
CA VAL A 53 2.79 -6.98 -14.36
C VAL A 53 2.93 -8.47 -14.67
N GLY A 54 1.88 -9.13 -15.20
CA GLY A 54 1.91 -10.55 -15.54
C GLY A 54 0.52 -11.15 -15.77
N LYS A 55 0.48 -12.47 -16.00
CA LYS A 55 -0.74 -13.28 -16.15
C LYS A 55 -1.54 -13.33 -14.85
N ALA A 56 -2.79 -13.78 -14.91
CA ALA A 56 -3.69 -13.83 -13.75
C ALA A 56 -3.09 -14.53 -12.53
N VAL A 57 -2.41 -15.66 -12.73
CA VAL A 57 -1.76 -16.43 -11.65
C VAL A 57 -0.64 -15.63 -10.98
N GLU A 58 0.21 -14.98 -11.78
CA GLU A 58 1.30 -14.12 -11.27
C GLU A 58 0.73 -12.94 -10.48
N ARG A 59 -0.30 -12.26 -11.00
CA ARG A 59 -0.96 -11.15 -10.31
C ARG A 59 -1.57 -11.60 -8.97
N ASN A 60 -2.21 -12.76 -8.95
CA ASN A 60 -2.77 -13.32 -7.72
C ASN A 60 -1.68 -13.67 -6.71
N ARG A 61 -0.55 -14.23 -7.17
CA ARG A 61 0.61 -14.52 -6.31
C ARG A 61 1.18 -13.24 -5.71
N ILE A 62 1.38 -12.20 -6.52
CA ILE A 62 1.85 -10.87 -6.05
C ILE A 62 0.89 -10.30 -5.02
N ARG A 63 -0.43 -10.31 -5.30
CA ARG A 63 -1.45 -9.81 -4.36
C ARG A 63 -1.39 -10.56 -3.03
N ARG A 64 -1.26 -11.89 -3.05
CA ARG A 64 -1.13 -12.71 -1.83
C ARG A 64 0.13 -12.36 -1.05
N ARG A 65 1.29 -12.22 -1.73
CA ARG A 65 2.56 -11.86 -1.09
C ARG A 65 2.50 -10.49 -0.41
N LEU A 66 1.97 -9.47 -1.10
CA LEU A 66 1.84 -8.13 -0.53
C LEU A 66 0.85 -8.12 0.64
N LYS A 67 -0.26 -8.86 0.53
CA LYS A 67 -1.25 -8.98 1.61
C LYS A 67 -0.64 -9.64 2.86
N ALA A 68 0.18 -10.67 2.69
CA ALA A 68 0.91 -11.31 3.78
C ALA A 68 1.89 -10.33 4.46
N ALA A 69 2.70 -9.61 3.67
CA ALA A 69 3.64 -8.62 4.18
C ALA A 69 2.95 -7.50 4.99
N VAL A 70 1.80 -7.01 4.51
CA VAL A 70 1.00 -6.04 5.27
C VAL A 70 0.51 -6.62 6.59
N ARG A 71 -0.02 -7.86 6.57
CA ARG A 71 -0.54 -8.51 7.77
C ARG A 71 0.55 -8.73 8.82
N GLU A 72 1.74 -9.15 8.40
CA GLU A 72 2.83 -9.51 9.30
C GLU A 72 3.64 -8.31 9.80
N ALA A 73 3.97 -7.36 8.92
CA ALA A 73 4.88 -6.26 9.26
C ALA A 73 4.24 -4.87 9.12
N GLY A 74 3.25 -4.74 8.23
CA GLY A 74 2.65 -3.44 7.89
C GLY A 74 1.73 -2.88 8.97
N LEU A 75 0.93 -3.71 9.64
CA LEU A 75 -0.10 -3.24 10.58
C LEU A 75 0.48 -2.48 11.78
N SER A 76 1.65 -2.88 12.28
CA SER A 76 2.30 -2.21 13.42
C SER A 76 2.95 -0.88 13.05
N HIS A 77 3.16 -0.62 11.76
CA HIS A 77 3.81 0.60 11.26
C HIS A 77 2.85 1.56 10.54
N ALA A 78 1.64 1.09 10.26
CA ALA A 78 0.63 1.87 9.56
C ALA A 78 -0.17 2.70 10.56
N ARG A 79 -0.31 3.99 10.26
CA ARG A 79 -1.19 4.87 11.01
C ARG A 79 -2.66 4.52 10.77
N SER A 80 -3.42 4.49 11.86
CA SER A 80 -4.83 4.08 11.88
C SER A 80 -5.73 5.04 11.11
N ASP A 81 -5.38 6.32 11.02
CA ASP A 81 -6.08 7.42 10.33
C ASP A 81 -5.76 7.51 8.83
N PHE A 82 -5.00 6.56 8.26
CA PHE A 82 -4.54 6.60 6.87
C PHE A 82 -5.10 5.47 6.01
N ASP A 83 -5.27 5.80 4.73
CA ASP A 83 -5.55 4.88 3.64
C ASP A 83 -4.29 4.70 2.80
N TYR A 84 -3.94 3.43 2.56
CA TYR A 84 -2.76 3.03 1.80
C TYR A 84 -3.16 2.28 0.55
N VAL A 85 -2.48 2.54 -0.56
CA VAL A 85 -2.61 1.77 -1.80
C VAL A 85 -1.24 1.28 -2.24
N LEU A 86 -1.08 -0.04 -2.35
CA LEU A 86 0.11 -0.66 -2.91
C LEU A 86 -0.11 -0.94 -4.40
N ILE A 87 0.64 -0.23 -5.25
CA ILE A 87 0.70 -0.47 -6.68
C ILE A 87 1.87 -1.42 -6.95
N ALA A 88 1.56 -2.68 -7.22
CA ALA A 88 2.59 -3.70 -7.44
C ALA A 88 3.30 -3.51 -8.78
N ARG A 89 4.61 -3.78 -8.79
CA ARG A 89 5.47 -3.86 -9.98
C ARG A 89 5.93 -5.30 -10.19
N ARG A 90 6.49 -5.59 -11.36
CA ARG A 90 6.97 -6.93 -11.73
C ARG A 90 7.97 -7.54 -10.72
N PRO A 91 8.92 -6.78 -10.14
CA PRO A 91 9.83 -7.34 -9.13
C PRO A 91 9.15 -7.87 -7.87
N ALA A 92 7.88 -7.52 -7.58
CA ALA A 92 7.15 -8.11 -6.45
C ALA A 92 6.91 -9.61 -6.56
N LEU A 93 7.02 -10.17 -7.77
CA LEU A 93 6.88 -11.61 -7.99
C LEU A 93 8.13 -12.38 -7.58
N THR A 94 9.30 -11.85 -7.96
CA THR A 94 10.60 -12.54 -7.86
C THR A 94 11.42 -12.14 -6.64
N SER A 95 11.22 -10.93 -6.11
CA SER A 95 11.95 -10.45 -4.93
C SER A 95 11.72 -11.37 -3.72
N ALA A 96 12.77 -11.61 -2.94
CA ALA A 96 12.66 -12.36 -1.69
C ALA A 96 11.59 -11.75 -0.76
N TYR A 97 10.86 -12.60 -0.04
CA TYR A 97 9.75 -12.15 0.80
C TYR A 97 10.21 -11.20 1.92
N GLN A 98 11.35 -11.49 2.54
CA GLN A 98 11.95 -10.64 3.57
C GLN A 98 12.28 -9.23 3.03
N VAL A 99 12.80 -9.13 1.81
CA VAL A 99 13.07 -7.85 1.15
C VAL A 99 11.77 -7.08 0.89
N LEU A 100 10.69 -7.77 0.50
CA LEU A 100 9.37 -7.14 0.32
C LEU A 100 8.80 -6.59 1.64
N ALA A 101 8.88 -7.37 2.72
CA ALA A 101 8.40 -6.96 4.04
C ALA A 101 9.22 -5.78 4.59
N ALA A 102 10.55 -5.84 4.49
CA ALA A 102 11.43 -4.74 4.90
C ALA A 102 11.17 -3.46 4.09
N SER A 103 11.03 -3.59 2.77
CA SER A 103 10.70 -2.45 1.88
C SER A 103 9.34 -1.83 2.23
N LEU A 104 8.36 -2.65 2.65
CA LEU A 104 7.05 -2.17 3.09
C LEU A 104 7.14 -1.35 4.37
N VAL A 105 7.87 -1.86 5.38
CA VAL A 105 8.08 -1.13 6.63
C VAL A 105 8.77 0.20 6.38
N GLU A 106 9.82 0.21 5.55
CA GLU A 106 10.52 1.44 5.21
C GLU A 106 9.63 2.42 4.44
N ALA A 107 8.85 1.93 3.48
CA ALA A 107 7.90 2.75 2.74
C ALA A 107 6.85 3.38 3.65
N LEU A 108 6.29 2.63 4.61
CA LEU A 108 5.34 3.14 5.59
C LEU A 108 5.97 4.23 6.48
N ARG A 109 7.20 4.02 6.96
CA ARG A 109 7.91 5.02 7.76
C ARG A 109 8.21 6.31 6.97
N ARG A 110 8.51 6.19 5.68
CA ARG A 110 8.86 7.35 4.84
C ARG A 110 7.67 8.08 4.27
N VAL A 111 6.58 7.40 3.94
CA VAL A 111 5.40 8.02 3.31
C VAL A 111 4.72 9.05 4.23
N HIS A 112 4.94 8.96 5.54
CA HIS A 112 4.46 9.94 6.53
C HIS A 112 5.38 11.14 6.74
N ARG A 113 6.61 11.09 6.23
CA ARG A 113 7.47 12.28 6.29
C ARG A 113 6.95 13.27 5.26
N PRO A 114 6.82 14.56 5.60
CA PRO A 114 6.48 15.57 4.61
C PRO A 114 7.47 15.42 3.46
N ALA A 115 6.96 15.27 2.24
CA ALA A 115 7.80 15.17 1.07
C ALA A 115 8.64 16.44 1.00
N GLY A 116 9.91 16.33 1.38
CA GLY A 116 10.92 17.26 0.92
C GLY A 116 10.81 17.26 -0.59
N ARG A 117 10.27 18.35 -1.12
CA ARG A 117 10.11 18.61 -2.55
C ARG A 117 11.44 18.27 -3.24
N GLY A 118 11.45 17.25 -4.10
CA GLY A 118 12.61 16.88 -4.90
C GLY A 118 12.38 15.52 -5.57
N ARG A 119 12.57 15.33 -6.87
CA ARG A 119 13.13 16.14 -7.95
C ARG A 119 12.39 15.75 -9.23
#